data_AF-A0ABD5W581-F1
#
_entry.id   AF-A0ABD5W581-F1
#
_cell.length_a   1.000
_cell.length_b   1.000
_cell.length_c   1.000
_cell.angle_alpha   90.00
_cell.angle_beta   90.00
_cell.angle_gamma   90.00
#
_symmetry.space_group_name_H-M   'P 1'
#
loop_
_entity.id
_entity.type
_entity.pdbx_description
1 polymer ?
#
loop_
_entity_poly.entity_id
_entity_poly.type
_entity_poly.pdbx_seq_one_letter_code
_entity_poly.pdbx_strand_id
1 'polypeptide(L)'
;MTAGKPLAEGSRRLDAFVSSTHAEFRALVGGAQAVAALGTYRRLSDVHVRGDAAAVITGVDPARSTTPGDEIRRRRVTAIRNALAPIPRVTYRTVSRGENERAHTLAVRAHDTDQGR
;
A
#
# COMPACT_ATOMS: atom_id res chain seq x y z
N MET A 1 11.80 9.15 17.44
CA MET A 1 11.21 9.87 16.29
C MET A 1 9.71 9.85 16.44
N THR A 2 9.10 10.97 16.81
CA THR A 2 7.64 11.07 16.95
C THR A 2 7.05 11.02 15.55
N ALA A 3 6.42 9.90 15.19
CA ALA A 3 5.69 9.81 13.93
C ALA A 3 4.65 10.94 13.90
N GLY A 4 4.73 11.81 12.90
CA GLY A 4 3.77 12.90 12.71
C GLY A 4 2.34 12.37 12.65
N LYS A 5 1.37 13.22 13.00
CA LYS A 5 -0.04 12.84 12.94
C LYS A 5 -0.37 12.40 11.49
N PRO A 6 -0.97 11.22 11.31
CA PRO A 6 -1.19 10.65 9.98
C PRO A 6 -2.17 11.53 9.19
N LEU A 7 -1.78 11.91 7.98
CA LEU A 7 -2.60 12.76 7.10
C LEU A 7 -3.80 12.02 6.51
N ALA A 8 -3.67 10.70 6.34
CA ALA A 8 -4.75 9.80 5.94
C ALA A 8 -4.47 8.42 6.56
N GLU A 9 -5.47 7.85 7.22
CA GLU A 9 -5.49 6.46 7.69
C GLU A 9 -6.76 5.79 7.18
N GLY A 10 -6.64 4.52 6.78
CA GLY A 10 -7.80 3.80 6.28
C GLY A 10 -7.57 2.30 6.24
N SER A 11 -8.65 1.57 6.47
CA SER A 11 -8.77 0.13 6.29
C SER A 11 -9.83 -0.14 5.24
N ARG A 12 -9.59 -1.06 4.31
CA ARG A 12 -10.58 -1.48 3.32
C ARG A 12 -10.94 -2.94 3.52
N ARG A 13 -12.24 -3.20 3.57
CA ARG A 13 -12.79 -4.55 3.63
C ARG A 13 -12.51 -5.32 2.33
N LEU A 14 -12.23 -6.61 2.46
CA LEU A 14 -12.07 -7.54 1.35
C LEU A 14 -13.34 -8.37 1.25
N ASP A 15 -14.14 -8.14 0.22
CA ASP A 15 -15.44 -8.81 0.04
C ASP A 15 -15.30 -10.22 -0.58
N ALA A 16 -14.08 -10.75 -0.72
CA ALA A 16 -13.81 -12.05 -1.32
C ALA A 16 -12.56 -12.71 -0.71
N PHE A 17 -12.49 -14.05 -0.76
CA PHE A 17 -11.29 -14.85 -0.46
C PHE A 17 -10.19 -14.59 -1.50
N VAL A 18 -9.51 -13.45 -1.37
CA VAL A 18 -8.29 -13.14 -2.10
C VAL A 18 -7.10 -13.64 -1.30
N SER A 19 -6.08 -14.19 -1.97
CA SER A 19 -4.82 -14.50 -1.29
C SER A 19 -4.28 -13.24 -0.60
N SER A 20 -3.58 -13.42 0.51
CA SER A 20 -2.98 -12.32 1.28
C SER A 20 -2.19 -11.37 0.37
N THR A 21 -1.43 -11.89 -0.59
CA THR A 21 -0.72 -11.07 -1.60
C THR A 21 -1.64 -10.18 -2.43
N HIS A 22 -2.81 -10.67 -2.87
CA HIS A 22 -3.76 -9.83 -3.62
C HIS A 22 -4.41 -8.77 -2.74
N ALA A 23 -4.65 -9.06 -1.46
CA ALA A 23 -5.14 -8.06 -0.51
C ALA A 23 -4.12 -6.92 -0.36
N GLU A 24 -2.85 -7.26 -0.16
CA GLU A 24 -1.75 -6.33 0.00
C GLU A 24 -1.55 -5.44 -1.24
N PHE A 25 -1.60 -6.01 -2.44
CA PHE A 25 -1.58 -5.20 -3.67
C PHE A 25 -2.78 -4.24 -3.76
N ARG A 26 -3.97 -4.65 -3.32
CA ARG A 26 -5.17 -3.78 -3.34
C ARG A 26 -5.04 -2.64 -2.32
N ALA A 27 -4.52 -2.93 -1.13
CA ALA A 27 -4.23 -1.93 -0.12
C ALA A 27 -3.23 -0.89 -0.64
N LEU A 28 -2.15 -1.35 -1.27
CA LEU A 28 -1.13 -0.46 -1.82
C LEU A 28 -1.63 0.39 -2.99
N VAL A 29 -2.49 -0.15 -3.88
CA VAL A 29 -3.19 0.66 -4.90
C VAL A 29 -3.99 1.77 -4.23
N GLY A 30 -4.74 1.46 -3.17
CA GLY A 30 -5.52 2.46 -2.42
C GLY A 30 -4.65 3.56 -1.82
N GLY A 31 -3.52 3.19 -1.21
CA GLY A 31 -2.56 4.15 -0.66
C GLY A 31 -1.94 5.05 -1.74
N ALA A 32 -1.53 4.46 -2.88
CA ALA A 32 -0.96 5.22 -3.99
C ALA A 32 -1.97 6.22 -4.60
N GLN A 33 -3.23 5.83 -4.71
CA GLN A 33 -4.30 6.72 -5.16
C GLN A 33 -4.54 7.88 -4.18
N ALA A 34 -4.51 7.61 -2.87
CA ALA A 34 -4.63 8.66 -1.86
C ALA A 34 -3.47 9.67 -1.92
N VAL A 35 -2.24 9.18 -2.13
CA VAL A 35 -1.06 10.02 -2.36
C VAL A 35 -1.22 10.88 -3.62
N ALA A 36 -1.67 10.29 -4.73
CA ALA A 36 -1.92 11.03 -5.97
C ALA A 36 -2.99 12.13 -5.77
N ALA A 37 -4.05 11.83 -5.03
CA ALA A 37 -5.08 12.80 -4.66
C ALA A 37 -4.55 13.92 -3.73
N LEU A 38 -3.56 13.66 -2.88
CA LEU A 38 -2.89 14.71 -2.11
C LEU A 38 -2.00 15.60 -2.99
N GLY A 39 -1.36 15.00 -4.00
CA GLY A 39 -0.50 15.68 -4.96
C GLY A 39 -1.19 16.78 -5.78
N THR A 40 -2.52 16.72 -5.91
CA THR A 40 -3.29 17.77 -6.61
C THR A 40 -3.42 19.06 -5.80
N TYR A 41 -3.32 18.97 -4.46
CA TYR A 41 -3.49 20.11 -3.56
C TYR A 41 -2.17 20.56 -2.90
N ARG A 42 -1.15 19.69 -2.89
CA ARG A 42 0.15 19.96 -2.26
C ARG A 42 1.28 19.34 -3.07
N ARG A 43 2.41 20.03 -3.12
CA ARG A 43 3.63 19.46 -3.69
C ARG A 43 4.20 18.41 -2.74
N LEU A 44 4.29 17.17 -3.23
CA LEU A 44 4.93 16.07 -2.53
C LEU A 44 6.37 15.93 -3.03
N SER A 45 7.35 15.99 -2.12
CA SER A 45 8.76 15.79 -2.45
C SER A 45 9.16 14.31 -2.35
N ASP A 46 8.63 13.62 -1.34
CA ASP A 46 9.06 12.27 -0.96
C ASP A 46 7.87 11.39 -0.56
N VAL A 47 7.91 10.12 -0.96
CA VAL A 47 7.00 9.08 -0.47
C VAL A 47 7.77 7.83 -0.07
N HIS A 48 7.43 7.30 1.10
CA HIS A 48 8.04 6.09 1.64
C HIS A 48 7.00 4.96 1.71
N VAL A 49 7.09 4.01 0.81
CA VAL A 49 6.26 2.80 0.79
C VAL A 49 6.88 1.76 1.72
N ARG A 50 6.12 1.34 2.74
CA ARG A 50 6.52 0.33 3.72
C ARG A 50 5.43 -0.72 3.86
N GLY A 51 5.83 -1.98 3.98
CA GLY A 51 4.92 -3.10 4.19
C GLY A 51 5.70 -4.36 4.58
N ASP A 52 5.03 -5.32 5.19
CA ASP A 52 5.60 -6.60 5.62
C ASP A 52 5.54 -7.67 4.52
N ALA A 53 4.69 -7.48 3.51
CA ALA A 53 4.62 -8.35 2.34
C ALA A 53 5.80 -8.11 1.37
N ALA A 54 6.92 -8.77 1.62
CA ALA A 54 8.16 -8.65 0.83
C ALA A 54 7.93 -8.83 -0.68
N ALA A 55 7.05 -9.77 -1.08
CA ALA A 55 6.71 -10.03 -2.48
C ALA A 55 6.00 -8.84 -3.14
N VAL A 56 5.20 -8.09 -2.39
CA VAL A 56 4.50 -6.89 -2.89
C VAL A 56 5.46 -5.72 -3.01
N ILE A 57 6.26 -5.47 -1.97
CA ILE A 57 7.25 -4.38 -1.95
C ILE A 57 8.26 -4.56 -3.09
N THR A 58 8.83 -5.76 -3.22
CA THR A 58 9.76 -6.09 -4.31
C THR A 58 9.09 -6.02 -5.68
N GLY A 59 7.80 -6.39 -5.75
CA GLY A 59 7.02 -6.37 -6.99
C GLY A 59 6.75 -4.96 -7.53
N VAL A 60 6.60 -3.97 -6.65
CA VAL A 60 6.33 -2.58 -7.07
C VAL A 60 7.58 -1.75 -7.25
N ASP A 61 8.67 -2.08 -6.54
CA ASP A 61 9.93 -1.36 -6.60
C ASP A 61 10.52 -1.38 -8.03
N PRO A 62 10.63 -0.24 -8.73
CA PRO A 62 11.17 -0.19 -10.08
C PRO A 62 12.67 -0.51 -10.13
N ALA A 63 13.40 -0.41 -9.01
CA ALA A 63 14.80 -0.81 -8.92
C ALA A 63 14.97 -2.34 -8.82
N ARG A 64 13.89 -3.09 -8.63
CA ARG A 64 13.91 -4.55 -8.58
C ARG A 64 13.31 -5.12 -9.86
N SER A 65 14.15 -5.80 -10.64
CA SER A 65 13.71 -6.55 -11.82
C SER A 65 12.92 -7.79 -11.38
N THR A 66 11.63 -7.62 -11.14
CA THR A 66 10.70 -8.72 -10.92
C THR A 66 9.61 -8.69 -11.95
N THR A 67 9.24 -9.86 -12.47
CA THR A 67 8.08 -10.02 -13.33
C THR A 67 6.89 -10.28 -12.41
N PRO A 68 5.92 -9.36 -12.28
CA PRO A 68 4.72 -9.63 -11.52
C PRO A 68 4.01 -10.80 -12.21
N GLY A 69 3.77 -11.88 -11.46
CA GLY A 69 3.33 -13.17 -12.02
C GLY A 69 2.08 -13.05 -12.89
N ASP A 70 0.90 -12.99 -12.27
CA ASP A 70 -0.38 -12.91 -12.98
C ASP A 70 -0.70 -11.50 -13.53
N GLU A 71 -1.61 -11.44 -14.49
CA GLU A 71 -2.03 -10.19 -15.16
C GLU A 71 -2.63 -9.17 -14.18
N ILE A 72 -3.36 -9.64 -13.17
CA ILE A 72 -3.97 -8.77 -12.16
C ILE A 72 -2.88 -8.06 -11.36
N ARG A 73 -1.83 -8.76 -10.95
CA ARG A 73 -0.66 -8.18 -10.27
C ARG A 73 0.04 -7.17 -11.17
N ARG A 74 0.28 -7.49 -12.44
CA ARG A 74 0.89 -6.56 -13.40
C ARG A 74 0.09 -5.25 -13.48
N ARG A 75 -1.23 -5.35 -13.68
CA ARG A 75 -2.12 -4.18 -13.74
C ARG A 75 -2.05 -3.34 -12.46
N ARG A 76 -2.01 -3.97 -11.28
CA ARG A 76 -1.92 -3.27 -9.99
C ARG A 76 -0.55 -2.61 -9.80
N VAL A 77 0.54 -3.28 -10.16
CA VAL A 77 1.89 -2.71 -10.14
C VAL A 77 1.96 -1.47 -11.05
N THR A 78 1.43 -1.55 -12.27
CA THR A 78 1.36 -0.40 -13.18
C THR A 78 0.54 0.74 -12.58
N ALA A 79 -0.62 0.46 -11.98
CA ALA A 79 -1.43 1.49 -11.35
C ALA A 79 -0.70 2.21 -10.20
N ILE A 80 0.01 1.45 -9.35
CA ILE A 80 0.81 2.00 -8.25
C ILE A 80 1.94 2.87 -8.80
N ARG A 81 2.71 2.36 -9.77
CA ARG A 81 3.83 3.09 -10.37
C ARG A 81 3.38 4.38 -11.03
N ASN A 82 2.28 4.34 -11.79
CA ASN A 82 1.75 5.54 -12.46
C ASN A 82 1.28 6.59 -11.45
N ALA A 83 0.64 6.19 -10.35
CA ALA A 83 0.19 7.11 -9.32
C ALA A 83 1.37 7.79 -8.59
N LEU A 84 2.50 7.09 -8.44
CA LEU A 84 3.68 7.60 -7.73
C LEU A 84 4.73 8.25 -8.67
N ALA A 85 4.60 8.08 -9.99
CA ALA A 85 5.54 8.62 -10.98
C ALA A 85 5.79 10.14 -10.90
N PRO A 86 4.80 10.99 -10.54
CA PRO A 86 5.04 12.43 -10.40
C PRO A 86 5.90 12.83 -9.19
N ILE A 87 6.18 11.89 -8.27
CA ILE A 87 6.83 12.17 -7.00
C ILE A 87 8.34 12.08 -7.18
N PRO A 88 9.12 13.12 -6.84
CA PRO A 88 10.56 13.14 -7.10
C PRO A 88 11.34 12.00 -6.45
N ARG A 89 10.94 11.58 -5.25
CA ARG A 89 11.60 10.50 -4.53
C ARG A 89 10.60 9.51 -3.94
N VAL A 90 10.70 8.26 -4.35
CA VAL A 90 9.91 7.17 -3.81
C VAL A 90 10.84 6.07 -3.33
N THR A 91 10.69 5.64 -2.07
CA THR A 91 11.47 4.54 -1.51
C THR A 91 10.57 3.38 -1.12
N TYR A 92 11.04 2.16 -1.33
CA TYR A 92 10.33 0.93 -0.99
C TYR A 92 11.11 0.16 0.07
N ARG A 93 10.46 -0.22 1.17
CA ARG A 93 11.12 -0.98 2.25
C ARG A 93 10.18 -2.03 2.83
N THR A 94 10.67 -3.28 2.86
CA THR A 94 10.05 -4.33 3.65
C THR A 94 10.34 -4.07 5.13
N VAL A 95 9.30 -4.11 5.96
CA VAL A 95 9.41 -3.95 7.42
C VAL A 95 8.97 -5.23 8.12
N SER A 96 9.39 -5.43 9.37
CA SER A 96 8.91 -6.57 10.15
C SER A 96 7.42 -6.40 10.49
N ARG A 97 6.72 -7.51 10.75
CA ARG A 97 5.29 -7.49 11.10
C ARG A 97 4.99 -6.59 12.32
N GLY A 98 5.90 -6.54 13.29
CA GLY A 98 5.81 -5.67 14.47
C GLY A 98 5.86 -4.17 14.13
N GLU A 99 6.62 -3.79 13.11
CA GLU A 99 6.71 -2.40 12.63
C GLU A 99 5.50 -1.99 11.78
N ASN A 100 4.65 -2.95 11.38
CA ASN A 100 3.42 -2.74 10.62
C ASN A 100 2.14 -2.93 11.46
N GLU A 101 2.26 -3.07 12.79
CA GLU A 101 1.14 -3.39 13.68
C GLU A 101 -0.03 -2.41 13.61
N ARG A 102 0.22 -1.13 13.35
CA ARG A 102 -0.85 -0.13 13.19
C ARG A 102 -1.69 -0.40 11.95
N ALA A 103 -1.05 -0.69 10.81
CA ALA A 103 -1.75 -1.06 9.59
C ALA A 103 -2.48 -2.41 9.76
N HIS A 104 -1.86 -3.36 10.45
CA HIS A 104 -2.47 -4.64 10.78
C HIS A 104 -3.73 -4.46 11.66
N THR A 105 -3.65 -3.64 12.69
CA THR A 105 -4.79 -3.31 13.57
C THR A 105 -5.93 -2.65 12.80
N LEU A 106 -5.61 -1.72 11.89
CA LEU A 106 -6.62 -1.10 11.03
C LEU A 106 -7.28 -2.14 10.12
N ALA A 107 -6.52 -3.02 9.48
CA ALA A 107 -7.07 -4.09 8.64
C ALA A 107 -7.98 -5.04 9.43
N VAL A 108 -7.59 -5.45 10.64
CA VAL A 108 -8.39 -6.33 11.52
C VAL A 108 -9.69 -5.66 11.95
N ARG A 109 -9.67 -4.37 12.32
CA ARG A 109 -10.89 -3.64 12.70
C ARG A 109 -11.95 -3.62 11.59
N ALA A 110 -11.56 -3.65 10.32
CA ALA A 110 -12.52 -3.74 9.21
C ALA A 110 -13.19 -5.12 9.09
N HIS A 111 -12.63 -6.17 9.72
CA HIS A 111 -13.22 -7.50 9.78
C HIS A 111 -14.18 -7.67 10.97
N ASP A 112 -13.90 -7.04 12.13
CA ASP A 112 -14.70 -7.21 13.35
C ASP A 112 -16.06 -6.49 13.32
N THR A 113 -16.19 -5.39 12.57
CA THR A 113 -17.46 -4.64 12.46
C THR A 113 -18.59 -5.42 11.74
N ASP A 114 -18.32 -6.65 11.31
CA ASP A 114 -19.23 -7.48 10.53
C ASP A 114 -19.83 -8.67 11.30
N GLN A 115 -19.29 -9.01 12.47
CA GLN A 115 -19.85 -10.07 13.32
C GLN A 115 -21.00 -9.56 14.23
N GLY A 116 -21.42 -8.31 14.05
CA GLY A 116 -22.39 -7.63 14.92
C GLY A 116 -23.57 -7.01 14.18
N ARG A 117 -23.96 -7.53 13.00
CA ARG A 117 -25.15 -7.06 12.29
C ARG A 117 -26.06 -8.21 11.86
#